data_AF-X1D443-F1
#
_entry.id   AF-X1D443-F1
#
_cell.length_a   1.000
_cell.length_b   1.000
_cell.length_c   1.000
_cell.angle_alpha   90.00
_cell.angle_beta   90.00
_cell.angle_gamma   90.00
#
_symmetry.space_group_name_H-M   'P 1'
#
loop_
_entity.id
_entity.type
_entity.pdbx_description
1 polymer ?
#
loop_
_entity_poly.entity_id
_entity_poly.type
_entity_poly.pdbx_seq_one_letter_code
_entity_poly.pdbx_strand_id
1 'polypeptide(L)'
;LTDFRNWNFTFKLLPKGQRDSQRLAEIIQFFKQQSIANFVGSIITYPSFFKVDVHFPKGESGKLFERLLIFKMAVVSNIAVQYLPEGQSFYRDGAPTSMVLDITLKELERVSRNEYDLGLR
;
A
#
# COMPACT_ATOMS: atom_id res chain seq x y z
N LEU A 1 -3.85 -10.73 -25.38
CA LEU A 1 -2.87 -10.79 -24.28
C LEU A 1 -3.25 -9.72 -23.27
N THR A 2 -3.79 -10.10 -22.12
CA THR A 2 -4.25 -9.14 -21.09
C THR A 2 -3.06 -8.74 -20.20
N ASP A 3 -2.96 -7.45 -19.89
CA ASP A 3 -1.95 -6.89 -18.97
C ASP A 3 -2.17 -7.39 -17.53
N PHE A 4 -1.17 -7.22 -16.66
CA PHE A 4 -1.27 -7.52 -15.25
C PHE A 4 -2.20 -6.53 -14.55
N ARG A 5 -2.90 -7.00 -13.50
CA ARG A 5 -3.81 -6.16 -12.74
C ARG A 5 -3.04 -5.18 -11.86
N ASN A 6 -3.44 -3.92 -11.93
CA ASN A 6 -2.94 -2.86 -11.05
C ASN A 6 -4.00 -2.51 -10.02
N TRP A 7 -3.57 -2.30 -8.78
CA TRP A 7 -4.41 -1.92 -7.66
C TRP A 7 -3.95 -0.58 -7.11
N ASN A 8 -4.89 0.35 -6.94
CA ASN A 8 -4.60 1.64 -6.33
C ASN A 8 -5.22 1.72 -4.93
N PHE A 9 -4.41 2.01 -3.93
CA PHE A 9 -4.82 2.24 -2.56
C PHE A 9 -4.58 3.70 -2.20
N THR A 10 -5.65 4.41 -1.89
CA THR A 10 -5.59 5.81 -1.45
C THR A 10 -5.94 5.88 0.02
N PHE A 11 -5.01 6.36 0.85
CA PHE A 11 -5.18 6.53 2.28
C PHE A 11 -5.16 8.01 2.65
N LYS A 12 -6.22 8.46 3.32
CA LYS A 12 -6.25 9.78 3.98
C LYS A 12 -5.68 9.63 5.39
N LEU A 13 -4.53 10.25 5.63
CA LEU A 13 -3.77 10.16 6.87
C LEU A 13 -3.95 11.45 7.66
N LEU A 14 -4.54 11.32 8.85
CA LEU A 14 -4.84 12.41 9.78
C LEU A 14 -4.15 12.12 11.12
N PRO A 15 -2.88 12.51 11.29
CA PRO A 15 -2.21 12.40 12.59
C PRO A 15 -3.02 13.12 13.68
N LYS A 16 -3.07 12.58 14.91
CA LYS A 16 -3.72 13.27 16.05
C LYS A 16 -2.73 13.89 17.03
N GLY A 17 -1.45 13.56 16.90
CA GLY A 17 -0.39 14.10 17.73
C GLY A 17 0.99 13.68 17.21
N GLN A 18 2.04 14.13 17.90
CA GLN A 18 3.42 13.95 17.47
C GLN A 18 3.80 12.49 17.21
N ARG A 19 3.37 11.58 18.09
CA ARG A 19 3.64 10.15 17.93
C ARG A 19 3.02 9.58 16.65
N ASP A 20 1.79 9.98 16.32
CA ASP A 20 1.13 9.53 15.09
C ASP A 20 1.82 10.12 13.86
N SER A 21 2.20 11.41 13.90
CA SER A 21 2.94 12.05 12.82
C SER A 21 4.25 11.33 12.51
N GLN A 22 5.00 10.93 13.55
CA GLN A 22 6.22 10.14 13.39
C GLN A 22 5.94 8.77 12.76
N ARG A 23 4.92 8.06 13.25
CA ARG A 23 4.54 6.74 12.70
C ARG A 23 4.09 6.82 11.25
N LEU A 24 3.33 7.85 10.87
CA LEU A 24 2.93 8.05 9.48
C LEU A 24 4.14 8.35 8.58
N ALA A 25 5.10 9.14 9.06
CA ALA A 25 6.34 9.38 8.35
C ALA A 25 7.15 8.08 8.14
N GLU A 26 7.27 7.24 9.17
CA GLU A 26 7.91 5.92 9.09
C GLU A 26 7.22 5.02 8.05
N ILE A 27 5.88 4.97 8.04
CA ILE A 27 5.11 4.18 7.08
C ILE A 27 5.36 4.66 5.64
N ILE A 28 5.27 5.96 5.41
CA ILE A 28 5.52 6.56 4.09
C ILE A 28 6.95 6.26 3.63
N GLN A 29 7.92 6.40 4.53
CA GLN A 29 9.33 6.12 4.24
C GLN A 29 9.55 4.65 3.92
N PHE A 30 8.92 3.74 4.67
CA PHE A 30 8.98 2.31 4.42
C PHE A 30 8.55 1.99 2.99
N PHE A 31 7.35 2.39 2.58
CA PHE A 31 6.89 2.10 1.22
C PHE A 31 7.80 2.70 0.15
N LYS A 32 8.25 3.96 0.33
CA LYS A 32 9.18 4.61 -0.61
C LYS A 32 10.50 3.85 -0.75
N GLN A 33 11.06 3.36 0.35
CA GLN A 33 12.30 2.59 0.32
C GLN A 33 12.11 1.24 -0.36
N GLN A 34 11.00 0.54 -0.06
CA GLN A 34 10.73 -0.78 -0.61
C GLN A 34 10.32 -0.75 -2.09
N SER A 35 9.85 0.38 -2.62
CA SER A 35 9.56 0.54 -4.05
C SER A 35 10.80 0.74 -4.91
N ILE A 36 11.93 1.11 -4.30
CA ILE A 36 13.16 1.41 -5.02
C ILE A 36 14.01 0.13 -5.09
N ALA A 37 14.71 -0.06 -6.22
CA ALA A 37 15.67 -1.15 -6.38
C ALA A 37 16.84 -0.97 -5.39
N ASN A 38 17.28 -2.06 -4.78
CA ASN A 38 18.42 -2.02 -3.86
C ASN A 38 19.74 -2.20 -4.62
N PHE A 39 20.79 -1.53 -4.19
CA PHE A 39 22.15 -1.68 -4.74
C PHE A 39 23.01 -2.44 -3.75
N VAL A 40 23.47 -3.63 -4.15
CA VAL A 40 24.45 -4.41 -3.37
C VAL A 40 25.76 -4.38 -4.15
N GLY A 41 26.62 -3.43 -3.80
CA GLY A 41 27.82 -3.11 -4.58
C GLY A 41 27.46 -2.57 -5.97
N SER A 42 27.85 -3.29 -7.01
CA SER A 42 27.54 -2.94 -8.42
C SER A 42 26.29 -3.64 -8.97
N ILE A 43 25.60 -4.46 -8.17
CA ILE A 43 24.44 -5.26 -8.60
C ILE A 43 23.15 -4.55 -8.17
N ILE A 44 22.23 -4.39 -9.14
CA ILE A 44 20.88 -3.88 -8.90
C ILE A 44 19.97 -5.06 -8.59
N THR A 45 19.39 -5.09 -7.40
CA THR A 45 18.44 -6.10 -6.96
C THR A 45 17.01 -5.63 -7.20
N TYR A 46 16.11 -6.58 -7.46
CA TYR A 46 14.68 -6.30 -7.59
C TYR A 46 14.11 -5.57 -6.36
N PRO A 47 13.10 -4.69 -6.55
CA PRO A 47 12.37 -4.11 -5.44
C PRO A 47 11.62 -5.20 -4.65
N SER A 48 11.19 -4.85 -3.45
CA SER A 48 10.59 -5.83 -2.54
C SER A 48 9.25 -6.34 -3.05
N PHE A 49 9.02 -7.63 -2.83
CA PHE A 49 7.76 -8.30 -3.11
C PHE A 49 6.79 -8.11 -1.94
N PHE A 50 5.54 -7.78 -2.27
CA PHE A 50 4.47 -7.56 -1.31
C PHE A 50 3.40 -8.64 -1.45
N LYS A 51 3.02 -9.20 -0.31
CA LYS A 51 1.78 -9.97 -0.15
C LYS A 51 0.80 -9.11 0.63
N VAL A 52 -0.35 -8.84 0.02
CA VAL A 52 -1.40 -8.00 0.62
C VAL A 52 -2.53 -8.88 1.12
N ASP A 53 -2.80 -8.78 2.41
CA ASP A 53 -3.92 -9.46 3.05
C ASP A 53 -4.85 -8.41 3.68
N VAL A 54 -6.09 -8.37 3.18
CA VAL A 54 -7.11 -7.47 3.73
C VAL A 54 -7.90 -8.21 4.81
N HIS A 55 -7.92 -7.61 5.99
CA HIS A 55 -8.65 -8.13 7.13
C HIS A 55 -9.97 -7.38 7.26
N PHE A 56 -11.07 -8.10 7.03
CA PHE A 56 -12.39 -7.57 7.32
C PHE A 56 -12.72 -7.77 8.80
N PRO A 57 -13.40 -6.81 9.45
CA PRO A 57 -13.95 -7.06 10.76
C PRO A 57 -14.89 -8.28 10.70
N LYS A 58 -14.76 -9.19 11.66
CA LYS A 58 -15.62 -10.38 11.75
C LYS A 58 -17.02 -9.93 12.10
N GLY A 59 -17.90 -9.82 11.10
CA GLY A 59 -19.34 -9.75 11.33
C GLY A 59 -19.87 -11.07 11.91
N GLU A 60 -21.12 -11.08 12.40
CA GLU A 60 -21.78 -12.28 12.94
C GLU A 60 -21.83 -13.45 11.93
N SER A 61 -21.98 -13.13 10.64
CA SER A 61 -21.88 -14.09 9.54
C SER A 61 -20.43 -14.18 9.06
N GLY A 62 -19.66 -15.09 9.65
CA GLY A 62 -18.24 -15.26 9.38
C GLY A 62 -17.85 -15.36 7.89
N LYS A 63 -16.61 -14.93 7.61
CA LYS A 63 -15.79 -15.13 6.40
C LYS A 63 -16.33 -14.71 5.02
N LEU A 64 -17.58 -14.28 4.86
CA LEU A 64 -18.17 -13.94 3.56
C LEU A 64 -17.38 -12.88 2.78
N PHE A 65 -16.76 -11.92 3.47
CA PHE A 65 -16.06 -10.81 2.83
C PHE A 65 -14.57 -11.07 2.55
N GLU A 66 -13.96 -12.09 3.18
CA GLU A 66 -12.51 -12.38 3.03
C GLU A 66 -12.11 -12.80 1.61
N ARG A 67 -13.07 -13.29 0.80
CA ARG A 67 -12.83 -13.73 -0.59
C ARG A 67 -13.02 -12.62 -1.62
N LEU A 68 -13.50 -11.44 -1.23
CA LEU A 68 -13.73 -10.34 -2.17
C LEU A 68 -12.43 -9.69 -2.65
N LEU A 69 -11.37 -9.82 -1.86
CA LEU A 69 -10.08 -9.19 -2.12
C LEU A 69 -8.98 -10.24 -2.06
N ILE A 70 -8.73 -10.87 -3.20
CA ILE A 70 -7.62 -11.81 -3.40
C ILE A 70 -6.56 -11.10 -4.22
N PHE A 71 -5.38 -10.93 -3.63
CA PHE A 71 -4.20 -10.34 -4.25
C PHE A 71 -3.17 -11.44 -4.46
N LYS A 72 -2.57 -11.46 -5.66
CA LYS A 72 -1.34 -12.22 -5.89
C LYS A 72 -0.13 -11.44 -5.39
N MET A 73 1.03 -12.07 -5.41
CA MET A 73 2.29 -11.37 -5.17
C MET A 73 2.41 -10.16 -6.10
N ALA A 74 2.71 -9.00 -5.52
CA ALA A 74 2.75 -7.74 -6.23
C ALA A 74 4.01 -6.96 -5.87
N VAL A 75 4.37 -6.00 -6.72
CA VAL A 75 5.41 -5.01 -6.46
C VAL A 75 4.79 -3.62 -6.46
N VAL A 76 5.39 -2.70 -5.71
CA VAL A 76 4.96 -1.31 -5.74
C VAL A 76 5.45 -0.66 -7.03
N SER A 77 4.51 -0.26 -7.89
CA SER A 77 4.82 0.38 -9.17
C SER A 77 4.87 1.90 -9.05
N ASN A 78 4.10 2.49 -8.14
CA ASN A 78 4.09 3.93 -7.90
C ASN A 78 3.68 4.25 -6.46
N ILE A 79 4.29 5.30 -5.90
CA ILE A 79 3.90 5.90 -4.62
C ILE A 79 3.85 7.40 -4.79
N ALA A 80 2.70 8.01 -4.53
CA ALA A 80 2.54 9.45 -4.47
C ALA A 80 2.08 9.86 -3.07
N VAL A 81 2.64 10.96 -2.57
CA VAL A 81 2.24 11.54 -1.29
C VAL A 81 1.92 12.99 -1.51
N GLN A 82 0.69 13.37 -1.21
CA GLN A 82 0.23 14.75 -1.19
C GLN A 82 0.24 15.24 0.25
N TYR A 83 1.10 16.19 0.55
CA TYR A 83 1.14 16.83 1.85
C TYR A 83 0.19 18.03 1.83
N LEU A 84 -0.65 18.16 2.86
CA LEU A 84 -1.52 19.32 3.07
C LEU A 84 -2.52 19.59 1.93
N PRO A 85 -3.32 18.57 1.51
CA PRO A 85 -4.26 18.74 0.40
C PRO A 85 -5.39 19.74 0.68
N GLU A 86 -5.71 19.98 1.96
CA GLU A 86 -6.80 20.85 2.40
C GLU A 86 -6.33 22.29 2.75
N GLY A 87 -5.02 22.56 2.67
CA GLY A 87 -4.43 23.86 2.99
C GLY A 87 -3.20 23.79 3.89
N GLN A 88 -2.40 24.87 3.91
CA GLN A 88 -1.16 24.95 4.67
C GLN A 88 -1.44 25.05 6.19
N SER A 89 -1.53 23.90 6.84
CA SER A 89 -1.72 23.80 8.29
C SER A 89 -0.73 22.79 8.88
N PHE A 90 0.10 23.28 9.79
CA PHE A 90 1.17 22.51 10.41
C PHE A 90 0.96 22.43 11.93
N TYR A 91 1.40 21.33 12.52
CA TYR A 91 1.57 21.25 13.96
C TYR A 91 2.72 22.16 14.43
N ARG A 92 2.81 22.38 15.75
CA ARG A 92 3.86 23.21 16.37
C ARG A 92 5.28 22.70 16.08
N ASP A 93 5.43 21.42 15.76
CA ASP A 93 6.68 20.76 15.41
C ASP A 93 6.97 20.78 13.89
N GLY A 94 6.11 21.41 13.08
CA GLY A 94 6.23 21.47 11.62
C GLY A 94 5.68 20.24 10.89
N ALA A 95 5.09 19.26 11.58
CA ALA A 95 4.46 18.13 10.92
C ALA A 95 3.18 18.54 10.18
N PRO A 96 2.88 17.97 9.00
CA PRO A 96 1.65 18.27 8.27
C PRO A 96 0.43 17.69 8.99
N THR A 97 -0.68 18.43 9.00
CA THR A 97 -1.94 18.01 9.67
C THR A 97 -2.77 17.01 8.87
N SER A 98 -2.56 16.94 7.55
CA SER A 98 -3.28 16.04 6.65
C SER A 98 -2.36 15.61 5.50
N MET A 99 -2.40 14.33 5.15
CA MET A 99 -1.65 13.75 4.04
C MET A 99 -2.53 12.77 3.28
N VAL A 100 -2.36 12.68 1.97
CA VAL A 100 -2.96 11.63 1.14
C VAL A 100 -1.84 10.79 0.55
N LEU A 101 -1.88 9.48 0.80
CA LEU A 101 -0.92 8.50 0.33
C LEU A 101 -1.59 7.60 -0.70
N ASP A 102 -1.11 7.66 -1.94
CA ASP A 102 -1.54 6.83 -3.05
C ASP A 102 -0.46 5.78 -3.34
N ILE A 103 -0.82 4.49 -3.24
CA ILE A 103 0.07 3.37 -3.52
C ILE A 103 -0.54 2.56 -4.67
N THR A 104 0.23 2.43 -5.75
CA THR A 104 -0.11 1.53 -6.86
C THR A 104 0.70 0.25 -6.77
N LEU A 105 0.03 -0.89 -6.69
CA LEU A 105 0.62 -2.22 -6.74
C LEU A 105 0.35 -2.85 -8.10
N LYS A 106 1.38 -3.48 -8.68
CA LYS A 106 1.27 -4.27 -9.90
C LYS A 106 1.48 -5.74 -9.57
N GLU A 107 0.50 -6.58 -9.90
CA GLU A 107 0.62 -8.03 -9.71
C GLU A 107 1.65 -8.63 -10.69
N LEU A 108 2.37 -9.64 -10.23
CA LEU A 108 3.39 -10.33 -11.02
C LEU A 108 2.84 -11.53 -11.79
N GLU A 109 1.68 -12.02 -11.38
CA GLU A 109 1.03 -13.19 -11.94
C GLU A 109 -0.38 -12.84 -12.43
N ARG A 110 -0.86 -13.62 -13.40
CA ARG A 110 -2.25 -13.50 -13.87
C ARG A 110 -3.14 -14.32 -12.97
N VAL A 111 -4.28 -13.75 -12.58
CA VAL A 111 -5.30 -14.47 -11.81
C VAL A 111 -6.27 -15.14 -12.78
N SER A 112 -6.36 -16.47 -12.74
CA SER A 112 -7.43 -17.18 -13.43
C SER A 112 -8.73 -17.15 -12.62
N ARG A 113 -9.87 -17.30 -13.31
CA ARG A 113 -11.19 -17.34 -12.66
C ARG A 113 -11.28 -18.49 -11.65
N ASN A 114 -10.68 -19.63 -11.96
CA ASN A 114 -10.66 -20.79 -11.08
C ASN A 114 -9.84 -20.52 -9.81
N GLU A 115 -8.67 -19.89 -9.94
CA GLU A 115 -7.87 -19.51 -8.77
C GLU A 115 -8.58 -18.51 -7.88
N TYR A 116 -9.28 -17.55 -8.48
CA TYR A 116 -10.10 -16.59 -7.75
C TYR A 116 -11.22 -17.28 -6.98
N ASP A 117 -11.95 -18.19 -7.64
CA ASP A 117 -13.03 -18.95 -7.00
C ASP A 117 -12.53 -19.98 -5.98
N LEU A 118 -11.26 -20.38 -6.02
CA LEU A 118 -10.63 -21.22 -5.00
C LEU A 118 -10.03 -20.40 -3.86
N GLY A 119 -9.84 -19.09 -4.03
CA GLY A 119 -9.20 -18.22 -3.04
C GLY A 119 -7.67 -18.32 -3.02
N LEU A 120 -7.05 -18.72 -4.13
CA LEU A 120 -5.60 -18.91 -4.23
C LEU A 120 -4.89 -17.55 -4.32
N ARG A 121 -4.05 -17.29 -3.31
CA ARG A 121 -3.23 -16.07 -3.14
C ARG A 121 -1.82 -16.28 -3.66
#